data_AF-A0AB37WWW6-F1
#
_entry.id   AF-A0AB37WWW6-F1
#
_cell.length_a   1.000
_cell.length_b   1.000
_cell.length_c   1.000
_cell.angle_alpha   90.00
_cell.angle_beta   90.00
_cell.angle_gamma   90.00
#
_symmetry.space_group_name_H-M   'P 1'
#
loop_
_entity.id
_entity.type
_entity.pdbx_description
1 polymer ?
#
loop_
_entity_poly.entity_id
_entity_poly.type
_entity_poly.pdbx_seq_one_letter_code
_entity_poly.pdbx_strand_id
1 'polypeptide(L)'
;MVYKGSDSFSHVPSDPLRAYETYRGESRRSSTTSIDNSYGLPPSPRMASALSFDSPTPVAPATKKRRLEEPGANIDAGGQDEERLPFSEPDYKTPKDWQSSYREAKLAYLNAKEDNLTLKGCLIAKDTQLVEKDQKLVDKDQKIVQLRQDATRVREITNQRDKTINELECENQYLKIKLAHEQAVHTHLHQFIASMAPERRPHIPSHIPSLDAAVRDSLDYPHPDAPRKGLKNYRRFQPTLPYTAGNGKVGPQKYGSNAFWDLGLCHDHFHTPNVCQHGVACEYRHGLTYEERAYIRFLTKGDEFLRRSDEVIMRKTAGGAA
;
A
#
# COMPACT_ATOMS: atom_id res chain seq x y z
N MET A 1 -40.05 -6.58 25.67
CA MET A 1 -38.63 -6.35 26.00
C MET A 1 -37.91 -7.67 25.79
N VAL A 2 -37.29 -7.86 24.62
CA VAL A 2 -36.67 -9.13 24.21
C VAL A 2 -35.25 -8.79 23.77
N TYR A 3 -34.29 -9.13 24.60
CA TYR A 3 -32.86 -9.03 24.30
C TYR A 3 -32.50 -10.16 23.33
N LYS A 4 -32.07 -9.80 22.12
CA LYS A 4 -31.35 -10.72 21.21
C LYS A 4 -29.87 -10.34 21.24
N GLY A 5 -29.07 -11.13 21.96
CA GLY A 5 -27.68 -11.38 21.58
C GLY A 5 -27.66 -12.20 20.28
N SER A 6 -26.56 -12.35 19.57
CA SER A 6 -25.17 -12.16 19.92
C SER A 6 -24.36 -12.18 18.62
N ASP A 7 -23.40 -11.28 18.52
CA ASP A 7 -22.43 -11.18 17.44
C ASP A 7 -21.60 -12.46 17.33
N SER A 8 -21.58 -13.04 16.13
CA SER A 8 -20.66 -14.13 15.78
C SER A 8 -19.55 -13.55 14.89
N PHE A 9 -18.50 -13.08 15.56
CA PHE A 9 -17.20 -12.79 14.97
C PHE A 9 -16.38 -14.09 14.92
N SER A 10 -16.25 -14.71 13.74
CA SER A 10 -15.13 -15.61 13.43
C SER A 10 -15.22 -16.17 12.01
N HIS A 11 -14.47 -15.59 11.08
CA HIS A 11 -13.51 -16.34 10.26
C HIS A 11 -12.71 -15.38 9.39
N VAL A 12 -11.50 -15.04 9.86
CA VAL A 12 -10.43 -14.46 9.04
C VAL A 12 -9.65 -15.63 8.44
N PRO A 13 -9.56 -15.79 7.12
CA PRO A 13 -8.68 -16.78 6.51
C PRO A 13 -7.22 -16.33 6.67
N SER A 14 -6.45 -17.11 7.42
CA SER A 14 -5.01 -16.94 7.60
C SER A 14 -4.25 -17.52 6.41
N ASP A 15 -4.31 -16.91 5.23
CA ASP A 15 -3.35 -17.24 4.17
C ASP A 15 -3.21 -16.15 3.09
N PRO A 16 -2.23 -15.23 3.19
CA PRO A 16 -2.02 -14.17 2.22
C PRO A 16 -1.22 -14.60 0.96
N LEU A 17 -0.87 -15.88 0.80
CA LEU A 17 0.06 -16.32 -0.25
C LEU A 17 -0.54 -17.15 -1.40
N ARG A 18 -1.87 -17.31 -1.46
CA ARG A 18 -2.50 -18.19 -2.48
C ARG A 18 -3.33 -17.49 -3.56
N ALA A 19 -3.28 -16.17 -3.67
CA ALA A 19 -4.14 -15.40 -4.58
C ALA A 19 -3.47 -14.92 -5.89
N TYR A 20 -2.21 -15.27 -6.17
CA TYR A 20 -1.49 -14.74 -7.34
C TYR A 20 -1.29 -15.72 -8.52
N GLU A 21 -1.80 -16.94 -8.46
CA GLU A 21 -1.57 -17.96 -9.49
C GLU A 21 -2.84 -18.33 -10.29
N THR A 22 -3.54 -17.36 -10.87
CA THR A 22 -4.46 -17.66 -11.99
C THR A 22 -4.78 -16.39 -12.78
N TYR A 23 -3.81 -15.87 -13.54
CA TYR A 23 -4.09 -15.03 -14.71
C TYR A 23 -2.87 -15.05 -15.63
N ARG A 24 -2.67 -16.16 -16.36
CA ARG A 24 -1.77 -16.20 -17.52
C ARG A 24 -2.61 -16.53 -18.76
N GLY A 25 -3.29 -15.50 -19.24
CA GLY A 25 -3.91 -15.46 -20.55
C GLY A 25 -2.84 -15.31 -21.62
N GLU A 26 -3.00 -16.11 -22.66
CA GLU A 26 -2.19 -16.19 -23.86
C GLU A 26 -2.09 -14.84 -24.60
N SER A 27 -0.91 -14.50 -25.10
CA SER A 27 -0.83 -13.68 -26.31
C SER A 27 0.43 -14.00 -27.11
N ARG A 28 0.19 -14.45 -28.34
CA ARG A 28 1.17 -14.69 -29.39
C ARG A 28 1.76 -13.35 -29.86
N ARG A 29 3.06 -13.29 -30.10
CA ARG A 29 3.68 -13.18 -31.45
C ARG A 29 5.19 -12.94 -31.38
N SER A 30 5.85 -13.57 -32.33
CA SER A 30 7.26 -13.53 -32.72
C SER A 30 7.82 -12.12 -32.92
N SER A 31 9.11 -11.93 -32.62
CA SER A 31 10.16 -11.81 -33.65
C SER A 31 11.49 -11.31 -33.07
N THR A 32 12.54 -11.80 -33.72
CA THR A 32 13.99 -11.69 -33.49
C THR A 32 14.59 -10.29 -33.70
N THR A 33 15.57 -9.91 -32.86
CA THR A 33 16.90 -9.32 -33.16
C THR A 33 17.59 -9.07 -31.78
N SER A 34 18.76 -9.63 -31.44
CA SER A 34 20.13 -9.37 -31.91
C SER A 34 20.70 -8.00 -31.49
N ILE A 35 21.65 -8.03 -30.53
CA ILE A 35 22.75 -7.06 -30.26
C ILE A 35 22.28 -5.75 -29.59
N ASP A 36 22.91 -5.11 -28.58
CA ASP A 36 24.29 -5.05 -28.09
C ASP A 36 24.34 -4.65 -26.61
N ASN A 37 25.43 -5.03 -25.92
CA ASN A 37 25.83 -4.50 -24.62
C ASN A 37 26.51 -3.13 -24.81
N SER A 38 25.93 -2.07 -24.24
CA SER A 38 26.57 -0.76 -24.18
C SER A 38 26.13 -0.02 -22.92
N TYR A 39 27.07 0.15 -21.99
CA TYR A 39 26.97 1.07 -20.87
C TYR A 39 26.93 2.51 -21.40
N GLY A 40 25.76 3.14 -21.34
CA GLY A 40 25.55 4.52 -21.76
C GLY A 40 24.76 5.30 -20.71
N LEU A 41 25.38 6.41 -20.26
CA LEU A 41 24.84 7.43 -19.35
C LEU A 41 23.40 7.87 -19.69
N PRO A 42 22.60 8.31 -18.70
CA PRO A 42 21.25 8.79 -18.96
C PRO A 42 21.28 10.09 -19.78
N PRO A 43 20.47 10.22 -20.85
CA PRO A 43 20.36 11.47 -21.59
C PRO A 43 19.55 12.50 -20.79
N SER A 44 20.05 13.73 -20.76
CA SER A 44 19.34 14.92 -20.25
C SER A 44 17.97 15.09 -20.91
N PRO A 45 16.96 15.60 -20.17
CA PRO A 45 15.65 15.84 -20.74
C PRO A 45 15.72 17.00 -21.74
N ARG A 46 15.62 16.66 -23.02
CA ARG A 46 15.35 17.61 -24.10
C ARG A 46 13.97 18.21 -23.86
N MET A 47 13.93 19.52 -23.67
CA MET A 47 12.71 20.31 -23.73
C MET A 47 12.11 20.16 -25.13
N ALA A 48 11.00 19.43 -25.21
CA ALA A 48 10.18 19.35 -26.40
C ALA A 48 9.20 20.52 -26.42
N SER A 49 9.48 21.42 -27.35
CA SER A 49 8.54 22.15 -28.21
C SER A 49 7.11 22.36 -27.69
N ALA A 50 6.84 23.63 -27.41
CA ALA A 50 5.51 24.22 -27.41
C ALA A 50 4.74 23.79 -28.68
N LEU A 51 3.77 22.90 -28.49
CA LEU A 51 2.68 22.74 -29.43
C LEU A 51 1.71 23.90 -29.20
N SER A 52 1.74 24.83 -30.15
CA SER A 52 0.74 25.87 -30.33
C SER A 52 -0.65 25.25 -30.26
N PHE A 53 -1.39 25.59 -29.22
CA PHE A 53 -2.83 25.38 -29.18
C PHE A 53 -3.46 26.35 -30.17
N ASP A 54 -3.93 25.80 -31.29
CA ASP A 54 -4.85 26.49 -32.18
C ASP A 54 -6.03 27.00 -31.36
N SER A 55 -6.14 28.32 -31.30
CA SER A 55 -7.28 29.01 -30.72
C SER A 55 -8.53 28.63 -31.51
N PRO A 56 -9.65 28.28 -30.86
CA PRO A 56 -10.88 28.01 -31.58
C PRO A 56 -11.31 29.29 -32.30
N THR A 57 -11.26 29.24 -33.63
CA THR A 57 -11.76 30.29 -34.52
C THR A 57 -13.21 30.58 -34.16
N PRO A 58 -13.61 31.84 -33.92
CA PRO A 58 -15.01 32.16 -33.70
C PRO A 58 -15.76 31.84 -34.99
N VAL A 59 -16.62 30.83 -34.93
CA VAL A 59 -17.56 30.50 -36.01
C VAL A 59 -18.51 31.69 -36.14
N ALA A 60 -18.20 32.57 -37.09
CA ALA A 60 -19.12 33.61 -37.53
C ALA A 60 -20.43 32.92 -37.95
N PRO A 61 -21.60 33.50 -37.61
CA PRO A 61 -22.87 32.96 -38.06
C PRO A 61 -22.88 32.97 -39.58
N ALA A 62 -22.80 31.77 -40.17
CA ALA A 62 -22.99 31.58 -41.59
C ALA A 62 -24.41 32.06 -41.92
N THR A 63 -24.50 33.28 -42.42
CA THR A 63 -25.66 33.79 -43.15
C THR A 63 -25.73 32.98 -44.45
N LYS A 64 -26.23 31.75 -44.33
CA LYS A 64 -26.77 31.00 -45.46
C LYS A 64 -27.94 31.84 -45.97
N LYS A 65 -27.63 32.71 -46.93
CA LYS A 65 -28.60 33.22 -47.91
C LYS A 65 -29.20 31.97 -48.55
N ARG A 66 -30.29 31.48 -47.97
CA ARG A 66 -31.14 30.45 -48.54
C ARG A 66 -31.70 31.10 -49.80
N ARG A 67 -31.06 30.80 -50.93
CA ARG A 67 -31.61 31.04 -52.26
C ARG A 67 -32.96 30.33 -52.23
N LEU A 68 -34.03 31.12 -52.16
CA LEU A 68 -35.38 30.65 -52.33
C LEU A 68 -35.41 30.18 -53.79
N GLU A 69 -35.18 28.89 -54.01
CA GLU A 69 -35.62 28.26 -55.24
C GLU A 69 -37.14 28.28 -55.17
N GLU A 70 -37.72 29.29 -55.81
CA GLU A 70 -39.12 29.32 -56.14
C GLU A 70 -39.45 28.02 -56.89
N PRO A 71 -40.47 27.26 -56.47
CA PRO A 71 -40.96 26.17 -57.29
C PRO A 71 -41.47 26.78 -58.59
N GLY A 72 -40.76 26.52 -59.68
CA GLY A 72 -41.19 26.84 -61.03
C GLY A 72 -42.56 26.21 -61.27
N ALA A 73 -43.60 27.03 -61.18
CA ALA A 73 -44.83 26.78 -61.87
C ALA A 73 -44.57 27.09 -63.35
N ASN A 74 -44.25 26.04 -64.11
CA ASN A 74 -44.54 25.99 -65.54
C ASN A 74 -46.04 26.21 -65.70
N ILE A 75 -46.45 27.48 -65.78
CA ILE A 75 -47.73 27.84 -66.36
C ILE A 75 -47.46 27.89 -67.85
N ASP A 76 -47.83 26.80 -68.51
CA ASP A 76 -48.00 26.75 -69.95
C ASP A 76 -48.72 28.02 -70.38
N ALA A 77 -48.01 28.86 -71.14
CA ALA A 77 -48.59 29.90 -71.96
C ALA A 77 -49.32 29.21 -73.13
N GLY A 78 -50.38 28.48 -72.80
CA GLY A 78 -51.37 28.02 -73.76
C GLY A 78 -52.16 29.22 -74.20
N GLY A 79 -51.76 29.81 -75.34
CA GLY A 79 -52.59 30.75 -76.07
C GLY A 79 -53.94 30.11 -76.34
N GLN A 80 -54.98 30.67 -75.73
CA GLN A 80 -56.35 30.51 -76.21
C GLN A 80 -56.76 31.84 -76.77
N ASP A 81 -57.14 31.78 -78.05
CA ASP A 81 -57.70 32.85 -78.84
C ASP A 81 -58.69 33.70 -78.02
N GLU A 82 -58.42 35.00 -77.93
CA GLU A 82 -59.44 35.98 -77.62
C GLU A 82 -60.45 36.01 -78.78
N GLU A 83 -61.42 35.09 -78.73
CA GLU A 83 -62.70 35.30 -79.39
C GLU A 83 -63.34 36.55 -78.76
N ARG A 84 -63.26 37.64 -79.52
CA ARG A 84 -63.96 38.90 -79.29
C ARG A 84 -65.46 38.64 -79.18
N LEU A 85 -65.93 38.42 -77.94
CA LEU A 85 -67.34 38.25 -77.63
C LEU A 85 -68.13 39.47 -78.11
N PRO A 86 -69.32 39.27 -78.72
CA PRO A 86 -70.17 40.36 -79.16
C PRO A 86 -70.65 41.13 -77.93
N PHE A 87 -70.48 42.45 -77.98
CA PHE A 87 -71.00 43.41 -77.01
C PHE A 87 -72.53 43.27 -76.96
N SER A 88 -73.01 42.38 -76.09
CA SER A 88 -74.44 42.18 -75.83
C SER A 88 -74.87 43.28 -74.86
N GLU A 89 -75.92 44.01 -75.25
CA GLU A 89 -76.49 45.09 -74.45
C GLU A 89 -76.79 44.63 -73.01
N PRO A 90 -76.58 45.50 -72.01
CA PRO A 90 -76.81 45.15 -70.62
C PRO A 90 -78.29 44.84 -70.41
N ASP A 91 -78.60 43.57 -70.15
CA ASP A 91 -79.91 43.14 -69.68
C ASP A 91 -80.25 43.97 -68.43
N TYR A 92 -81.26 44.83 -68.54
CA TYR A 92 -81.67 45.73 -67.48
C TYR A 92 -82.28 44.91 -66.34
N LYS A 93 -81.40 44.45 -65.43
CA LYS A 93 -81.76 43.76 -64.19
C LYS A 93 -82.87 44.52 -63.49
N THR A 94 -83.97 43.84 -63.20
CA THR A 94 -85.10 44.46 -62.50
C THR A 94 -84.66 44.83 -61.07
N PRO A 95 -85.27 45.83 -60.40
CA PRO A 95 -84.89 46.21 -59.04
C PRO A 95 -84.90 45.06 -58.01
N LYS A 96 -85.67 43.99 -58.26
CA LYS A 96 -85.68 42.76 -57.44
C LYS A 96 -84.39 41.93 -57.60
N ASP A 97 -83.81 41.89 -58.79
CA ASP A 97 -82.58 41.13 -59.08
C ASP A 97 -81.38 41.73 -58.35
N TRP A 98 -81.31 43.06 -58.28
CA TRP A 98 -80.28 43.78 -57.52
C TRP A 98 -80.35 43.50 -56.01
N GLN A 99 -81.56 43.41 -55.45
CA GLN A 99 -81.73 43.06 -54.04
C GLN A 99 -81.31 41.62 -53.73
N SER A 100 -81.51 40.69 -54.64
CA SER A 100 -81.06 39.30 -54.49
C SER A 100 -79.54 39.21 -54.56
N SER A 101 -78.93 39.79 -55.60
CA SER A 101 -77.46 39.84 -55.74
C SER A 101 -76.78 40.54 -54.56
N TYR A 102 -77.37 41.61 -54.02
CA TYR A 102 -76.84 42.26 -52.82
C TYR A 102 -76.87 41.34 -51.59
N ARG A 103 -77.97 40.59 -51.38
CA ARG A 103 -78.07 39.65 -50.26
C ARG A 103 -77.06 38.51 -50.39
N GLU A 104 -76.92 37.96 -51.59
CA GLU A 104 -75.95 36.90 -51.88
C GLU A 104 -74.51 37.38 -51.69
N ALA A 105 -74.16 38.55 -52.22
CA ALA A 105 -72.84 39.16 -52.02
C ALA A 105 -72.56 39.46 -50.54
N LYS A 106 -73.57 39.94 -49.79
CA LYS A 106 -73.45 40.17 -48.35
C LYS A 106 -73.22 38.87 -47.57
N LEU A 107 -73.94 37.79 -47.91
CA LEU A 107 -73.73 36.46 -47.32
C LEU A 107 -72.33 35.93 -47.65
N ALA A 108 -71.89 36.02 -48.91
CA ALA A 108 -70.55 35.62 -49.32
C ALA A 108 -69.45 36.41 -48.56
N TYR A 109 -69.62 37.72 -48.40
CA TYR A 109 -68.72 38.55 -47.60
C TYR A 109 -68.67 38.11 -46.14
N LEU A 110 -69.82 37.80 -45.52
CA LEU A 110 -69.87 37.33 -44.13
C LEU A 110 -69.20 35.97 -43.97
N ASN A 111 -69.45 35.03 -44.89
CA ASN A 111 -68.79 33.71 -44.89
C ASN A 111 -67.28 33.85 -45.06
N ALA A 112 -66.82 34.65 -46.02
CA ALA A 112 -65.40 34.90 -46.23
C ALA A 112 -64.73 35.57 -45.00
N LYS A 113 -65.47 36.41 -44.28
CA LYS A 113 -65.01 37.00 -43.02
C LYS A 113 -64.90 35.96 -41.90
N GLU A 114 -65.86 35.04 -41.80
CA GLU A 114 -65.82 33.93 -40.86
C GLU A 114 -64.66 32.97 -41.15
N ASP A 115 -64.44 32.61 -42.41
CA ASP A 115 -63.30 31.80 -42.85
C ASP A 115 -61.97 32.50 -42.51
N ASN A 116 -61.88 33.82 -42.71
CA ASN A 116 -60.69 34.60 -42.35
C ASN A 116 -60.42 34.58 -40.84
N LEU A 117 -61.46 34.69 -40.02
CA LEU A 117 -61.32 34.62 -38.55
C LEU A 117 -60.90 33.21 -38.11
N THR A 118 -61.46 32.17 -38.71
CA THR A 118 -61.11 30.78 -38.45
C THR A 118 -59.64 30.51 -38.81
N LEU A 119 -59.19 30.98 -39.98
CA LEU A 119 -57.79 30.88 -40.40
C LEU A 119 -56.85 31.61 -39.44
N LYS A 120 -57.22 32.82 -38.98
CA LYS A 120 -56.45 33.56 -37.96
C LYS A 120 -56.35 32.78 -36.65
N GLY A 121 -57.44 32.16 -36.19
CA GLY A 121 -57.43 31.29 -35.01
C GLY A 121 -56.45 30.11 -35.17
N CYS A 122 -56.48 29.44 -36.32
CA CYS A 122 -55.55 28.36 -36.65
C CYS A 122 -54.08 28.81 -36.70
N LEU A 123 -53.80 30.01 -37.21
CA LEU A 123 -52.45 30.58 -37.24
C LEU A 123 -51.95 30.86 -35.81
N ILE A 124 -52.75 31.51 -34.97
CA ILE A 124 -52.40 31.79 -33.57
C ILE A 124 -52.12 30.48 -32.80
N ALA A 125 -52.93 29.44 -33.03
CA ALA A 125 -52.70 28.13 -32.41
C ALA A 125 -51.37 27.51 -32.84
N LYS A 126 -50.99 27.62 -34.12
CA LYS A 126 -49.69 27.16 -34.62
C LYS A 126 -48.53 27.98 -34.06
N ASP A 127 -48.67 29.29 -33.97
CA ASP A 127 -47.65 30.17 -33.38
C ASP A 127 -47.42 29.84 -31.91
N THR A 128 -48.50 29.57 -31.16
CA THR A 128 -48.40 29.12 -29.77
C THR A 128 -47.62 27.80 -29.66
N GLN A 129 -47.91 26.83 -30.52
CA GLN A 129 -47.15 25.57 -30.56
C GLN A 129 -45.68 25.75 -30.96
N LEU A 130 -45.38 26.72 -31.83
CA LEU A 130 -43.99 27.05 -32.18
C LEU A 130 -43.26 27.64 -30.98
N VAL A 131 -43.86 28.59 -30.27
CA VAL A 131 -43.28 29.17 -29.05
C VAL A 131 -43.00 28.09 -27.99
N GLU A 132 -43.91 27.15 -27.78
CA GLU A 132 -43.68 26.02 -26.86
C GLU A 132 -42.51 25.12 -27.29
N LYS A 133 -42.36 24.89 -28.61
CA LYS A 133 -41.25 24.10 -29.14
C LYS A 133 -39.93 24.85 -29.02
N ASP A 134 -39.92 26.15 -29.28
CA ASP A 134 -38.75 27.00 -29.14
C ASP A 134 -38.29 27.07 -27.68
N GLN A 135 -39.22 27.18 -26.73
CA GLN A 135 -38.90 27.12 -25.31
C GLN A 135 -38.25 25.77 -24.95
N LYS A 136 -38.79 24.65 -25.45
CA LYS A 136 -38.18 23.32 -25.23
C LYS A 136 -36.79 23.19 -25.85
N LEU A 137 -36.51 23.89 -26.96
CA LEU A 137 -35.18 23.94 -27.55
C LEU A 137 -34.21 24.74 -26.68
N VAL A 138 -34.64 25.90 -26.17
CA VAL A 138 -33.85 26.72 -25.24
C VAL A 138 -33.50 25.93 -23.98
N ASP A 139 -34.46 25.21 -23.38
CA ASP A 139 -34.22 24.40 -22.18
C ASP A 139 -33.19 23.28 -22.46
N LYS A 140 -33.25 22.66 -23.65
CA LYS A 140 -32.27 21.65 -24.07
C LYS A 140 -30.90 22.26 -24.30
N ASP A 141 -30.81 23.42 -24.91
CA ASP A 141 -29.55 24.13 -25.14
C ASP A 141 -28.90 24.52 -23.80
N GLN A 142 -29.68 25.00 -22.84
CA GLN A 142 -29.19 25.27 -21.49
C GLN A 142 -28.63 24.00 -20.83
N LYS A 143 -29.33 22.87 -20.97
CA LYS A 143 -28.85 21.57 -20.46
C LYS A 143 -27.55 21.13 -21.16
N ILE A 144 -27.41 21.37 -22.47
CA ILE A 144 -26.18 21.06 -23.21
C ILE A 144 -25.02 21.90 -22.71
N VAL A 145 -25.24 23.20 -22.45
CA VAL A 145 -24.22 24.09 -21.88
C VAL A 145 -23.77 23.59 -20.50
N GLN A 146 -24.72 23.20 -19.64
CA GLN A 146 -24.40 22.67 -18.32
C GLN A 146 -23.58 21.37 -18.40
N LEU A 147 -23.99 20.42 -19.25
CA LEU A 147 -23.24 19.17 -19.46
C LEU A 147 -21.83 19.41 -20.01
N ARG A 148 -21.62 20.44 -20.84
CA ARG A 148 -20.28 20.82 -21.33
C ARG A 148 -19.41 21.35 -20.19
N GLN A 149 -19.96 22.16 -19.29
CA GLN A 149 -19.24 22.67 -18.12
C GLN A 149 -18.88 21.55 -17.13
N ASP A 150 -19.79 20.60 -16.92
CA ASP A 150 -19.51 19.43 -16.08
C ASP A 150 -18.42 18.55 -16.73
N ALA A 151 -18.46 18.36 -18.05
CA ALA A 151 -17.43 17.62 -18.77
C ALA A 151 -16.04 18.29 -18.73
N THR A 152 -15.96 19.63 -18.70
CA THR A 152 -14.69 20.33 -18.49
C THR A 152 -14.19 20.15 -17.05
N ARG A 153 -15.06 20.27 -16.05
CA ARG A 153 -14.70 20.05 -14.64
C ARG A 153 -14.19 18.64 -14.40
N VAL A 154 -14.86 17.63 -14.94
CA VAL A 154 -14.43 16.23 -14.84
C VAL A 154 -13.05 16.03 -15.48
N ARG A 155 -12.81 16.63 -16.65
CA ARG A 155 -11.48 16.57 -17.29
C ARG A 155 -10.38 17.20 -16.45
N GLU A 156 -10.64 18.34 -15.82
CA GLU A 156 -9.68 18.97 -14.91
C GLU A 156 -9.35 18.09 -13.71
N ILE A 157 -10.37 17.48 -13.10
CA ILE A 157 -10.19 16.54 -11.99
C ILE A 157 -9.37 15.32 -12.43
N THR A 158 -9.66 14.75 -13.61
CA THR A 158 -8.89 13.62 -14.16
C THR A 158 -7.43 14.02 -14.39
N ASN A 159 -7.19 15.17 -15.02
CA ASN A 159 -5.82 15.66 -15.26
C ASN A 159 -5.03 15.88 -13.96
N GLN A 160 -5.68 16.35 -12.90
CA GLN A 160 -5.06 16.49 -11.58
C GLN A 160 -4.70 15.12 -10.99
N ARG A 161 -5.62 14.15 -11.08
CA ARG A 161 -5.37 12.77 -10.61
C ARG A 161 -4.22 12.12 -11.36
N ASP A 162 -4.15 12.28 -12.67
CA ASP A 162 -3.08 11.72 -13.49
C ASP A 162 -1.71 12.31 -13.11
N LYS A 163 -1.64 13.60 -12.77
CA LYS A 163 -0.41 14.21 -12.24
C LYS A 163 0.02 13.57 -10.92
N THR A 164 -0.92 13.42 -9.99
CA THR A 164 -0.63 12.77 -8.69
C THR A 164 -0.21 11.31 -8.86
N ILE A 165 -0.85 10.57 -9.78
CA ILE A 165 -0.45 9.19 -10.08
C ILE A 165 1.00 9.16 -10.58
N ASN A 166 1.37 10.02 -11.53
CA ASN A 166 2.73 10.08 -12.06
C ASN A 166 3.76 10.46 -10.98
N GLU A 167 3.43 11.37 -10.07
CA GLU A 167 4.29 11.75 -8.93
C GLU A 167 4.52 10.55 -7.98
N LEU A 168 3.45 9.83 -7.63
CA LEU A 168 3.53 8.64 -6.78
C LEU A 168 4.29 7.50 -7.46
N GLU A 169 4.14 7.32 -8.77
CA GLU A 169 4.90 6.33 -9.53
C GLU A 169 6.40 6.65 -9.52
N CYS A 170 6.77 7.92 -9.69
CA CYS A 170 8.17 8.37 -9.56
C CYS A 170 8.73 8.06 -8.16
N GLU A 171 7.99 8.39 -7.11
CA GLU A 171 8.40 8.12 -5.73
C GLU A 171 8.54 6.61 -5.47
N ASN A 172 7.60 5.80 -5.97
CA ASN A 172 7.65 4.35 -5.83
C ASN A 172 8.90 3.74 -6.50
N GLN A 173 9.26 4.24 -7.68
CA GLN A 173 10.49 3.82 -8.36
C GLN A 173 11.74 4.20 -7.57
N TYR A 174 11.79 5.43 -7.03
CA TYR A 174 12.89 5.87 -6.16
C TYR A 174 13.04 4.97 -4.93
N LEU A 175 11.95 4.67 -4.24
CA LEU A 175 11.96 3.81 -3.06
C LEU A 175 12.38 2.37 -3.39
N LYS A 176 11.97 1.83 -4.54
CA LYS A 176 12.44 0.51 -5.01
C LYS A 176 13.95 0.47 -5.20
N ILE A 177 14.52 1.52 -5.83
CA ILE A 177 15.98 1.62 -6.02
C ILE A 177 16.69 1.71 -4.67
N LYS A 178 16.18 2.56 -3.75
CA LYS A 178 16.75 2.70 -2.40
C LYS A 178 16.70 1.39 -1.62
N LEU A 179 15.57 0.68 -1.66
CA LEU A 179 15.41 -0.61 -1.00
C LEU A 179 16.39 -1.65 -1.55
N ALA A 180 16.55 -1.73 -2.87
CA ALA A 180 17.51 -2.64 -3.50
C ALA A 180 18.95 -2.32 -3.07
N HIS A 181 19.30 -1.03 -2.95
CA HIS A 181 20.60 -0.60 -2.46
C HIS A 181 20.85 -1.02 -1.01
N GLU A 182 19.91 -0.76 -0.11
CA GLU A 182 20.02 -1.15 1.31
C GLU A 182 20.12 -2.67 1.47
N GLN A 183 19.35 -3.44 0.68
CA GLN A 183 19.44 -4.90 0.66
C GLN A 183 20.81 -5.39 0.20
N ALA A 184 21.42 -4.74 -0.80
CA ALA A 184 22.77 -5.05 -1.24
C ALA A 184 23.81 -4.76 -0.15
N VAL A 185 23.70 -3.60 0.53
CA VAL A 185 24.58 -3.23 1.66
C VAL A 185 24.44 -4.23 2.81
N HIS A 186 23.21 -4.57 3.18
CA HIS A 186 22.94 -5.56 4.24
C HIS A 186 23.53 -6.93 3.89
N THR A 187 23.36 -7.39 2.65
CA THR A 187 23.93 -8.65 2.17
C THR A 187 25.45 -8.63 2.23
N HIS A 188 26.08 -7.54 1.79
CA HIS A 188 27.51 -7.36 1.87
C HIS A 188 28.02 -7.37 3.31
N LEU A 189 27.35 -6.69 4.23
CA LEU A 189 27.70 -6.71 5.66
C LEU A 189 27.57 -8.11 6.27
N HIS A 190 26.51 -8.84 5.95
CA HIS A 190 26.35 -10.22 6.41
C HIS A 190 27.47 -11.13 5.89
N GLN A 191 27.85 -10.99 4.62
CA GLN A 191 28.97 -11.75 4.05
C GLN A 191 30.29 -11.36 4.72
N PHE A 192 30.50 -10.07 5.00
CA PHE A 192 31.67 -9.58 5.73
C PHE A 192 31.75 -10.13 7.16
N ILE A 193 30.63 -10.11 7.90
CA ILE A 193 30.56 -10.70 9.24
C ILE A 193 30.78 -12.21 9.20
N ALA A 194 30.24 -12.90 8.19
CA ALA A 194 30.42 -14.34 8.04
C ALA A 194 31.86 -14.72 7.64
N SER A 195 32.57 -13.86 6.92
CA SER A 195 33.96 -14.10 6.52
C SER A 195 34.97 -13.74 7.61
N MET A 196 34.60 -12.86 8.54
CA MET A 196 35.32 -12.69 9.79
C MET A 196 35.17 -13.98 10.61
N ALA A 197 36.27 -14.76 10.71
CA ALA A 197 36.34 -15.99 11.49
C ALA A 197 35.68 -15.81 12.87
N PRO A 198 35.03 -16.84 13.44
CA PRO A 198 34.38 -16.73 14.74
C PRO A 198 35.46 -16.56 15.82
N GLU A 199 35.90 -15.33 16.05
CA GLU A 199 36.35 -14.95 17.38
C GLU A 199 35.22 -15.35 18.31
N ARG A 200 35.53 -16.30 19.19
CA ARG A 200 34.61 -16.81 20.21
C ARG A 200 34.03 -15.60 20.91
N ARG A 201 32.82 -15.19 20.51
CA ARG A 201 32.10 -14.12 21.20
C ARG A 201 32.10 -14.54 22.67
N PRO A 202 32.59 -13.69 23.59
CA PRO A 202 32.42 -13.95 25.01
C PRO A 202 30.94 -14.25 25.20
N HIS A 203 30.60 -15.44 25.69
CA HIS A 203 29.23 -15.73 26.06
C HIS A 203 28.85 -14.68 27.10
N ILE A 204 27.97 -13.76 26.72
CA ILE A 204 27.32 -12.84 27.64
C ILE A 204 26.16 -13.64 28.23
N PRO A 205 26.23 -14.07 29.49
CA PRO A 205 25.13 -14.79 30.10
C PRO A 205 24.04 -13.79 30.45
N SER A 206 22.80 -14.21 30.22
CA SER A 206 21.60 -13.40 30.41
C SER A 206 21.18 -13.28 31.88
N HIS A 207 21.88 -13.92 32.82
CA HIS A 207 21.42 -14.08 34.19
C HIS A 207 22.29 -13.32 35.21
N ILE A 208 21.77 -12.21 35.72
CA ILE A 208 22.35 -11.45 36.85
C ILE A 208 21.96 -12.15 38.15
N PRO A 209 22.91 -12.56 39.02
CA PRO A 209 22.55 -13.19 40.27
C PRO A 209 21.70 -12.28 41.18
N SER A 210 20.65 -12.82 41.79
CA SER A 210 19.82 -12.08 42.76
C SER A 210 20.68 -11.57 43.93
N LEU A 211 20.44 -10.34 44.40
CA LEU A 211 21.16 -9.76 45.53
C LEU A 211 20.75 -10.38 46.88
N ASP A 212 19.59 -11.03 46.95
CA ASP A 212 19.08 -11.66 48.16
C ASP A 212 19.67 -13.07 48.36
N ALA A 213 20.32 -13.28 49.50
CA ALA A 213 20.89 -14.56 49.89
C ALA A 213 19.82 -15.66 50.08
N ALA A 214 18.64 -15.32 50.60
CA ALA A 214 17.56 -16.28 50.79
C ALA A 214 17.02 -16.82 49.46
N VAL A 215 16.91 -15.94 48.46
CA VAL A 215 16.53 -16.32 47.09
C VAL A 215 17.60 -17.18 46.45
N ARG A 216 18.88 -16.83 46.62
CA ARG A 216 20.01 -17.59 46.06
C ARG A 216 20.19 -18.99 46.65
N ASP A 217 19.88 -19.17 47.93
CA ASP A 217 20.01 -20.46 48.62
C ASP A 217 18.76 -21.35 48.48
N SER A 218 17.72 -20.84 47.82
CA SER A 218 16.50 -21.60 47.54
C SER A 218 16.76 -22.76 46.55
N LEU A 219 15.99 -23.84 46.71
CA LEU A 219 16.00 -25.00 45.81
C LEU A 219 15.68 -24.60 44.36
N ASP A 220 14.82 -23.60 44.20
CA ASP A 220 14.25 -23.20 42.92
C ASP A 220 15.08 -22.15 42.19
N TYR A 221 16.23 -21.72 42.76
CA TYR A 221 17.08 -20.71 42.14
C TYR A 221 17.81 -21.29 40.90
N PRO A 222 17.43 -20.87 39.68
CA PRO A 222 17.94 -21.47 38.48
C PRO A 222 19.34 -20.93 38.18
N HIS A 223 20.31 -21.83 37.98
CA HIS A 223 21.56 -21.49 37.27
C HIS A 223 21.48 -22.09 35.87
N PRO A 224 20.87 -21.38 34.90
CA PRO A 224 20.68 -21.90 33.54
C PRO A 224 22.01 -22.25 32.88
N ASP A 225 23.07 -21.50 33.21
CA ASP A 225 24.40 -21.62 32.62
C ASP A 225 25.38 -22.47 33.46
N ALA A 226 24.91 -23.12 34.53
CA ALA A 226 25.76 -24.02 35.30
C ALA A 226 26.15 -25.24 34.44
N PRO A 227 27.45 -25.54 34.27
CA PRO A 227 27.88 -26.70 33.50
C PRO A 227 27.33 -27.96 34.15
N ARG A 228 26.44 -28.70 33.47
CA ARG A 228 25.69 -29.84 34.06
C ARG A 228 26.35 -31.20 33.86
N LYS A 229 27.36 -31.31 33.00
CA LYS A 229 27.87 -32.61 32.54
C LYS A 229 28.82 -33.22 33.59
N GLY A 230 28.44 -34.38 34.13
CA GLY A 230 29.34 -35.25 34.90
C GLY A 230 29.62 -34.84 36.35
N LEU A 231 28.90 -33.85 36.89
CA LEU A 231 29.06 -33.46 38.29
C LEU A 231 28.37 -34.46 39.21
N LYS A 232 29.16 -35.08 40.09
CA LYS A 232 28.65 -35.84 41.24
C LYS A 232 27.81 -34.89 42.10
N ASN A 233 26.76 -35.40 42.73
CA ASN A 233 25.96 -34.59 43.64
C ASN A 233 26.72 -34.36 44.96
N TYR A 234 27.58 -33.32 44.99
CA TYR A 234 28.43 -33.00 46.13
C TYR A 234 27.66 -32.42 47.33
N ARG A 235 26.36 -32.13 47.19
CA ARG A 235 25.52 -31.58 48.25
C ARG A 235 25.46 -32.48 49.48
N ARG A 236 25.31 -33.79 49.25
CA ARG A 236 25.19 -34.82 50.31
C ARG A 236 26.37 -35.78 50.32
N PHE A 237 27.42 -35.47 49.56
CA PHE A 237 28.61 -36.30 49.53
C PHE A 237 29.33 -36.21 50.87
N GLN A 238 29.60 -37.38 51.47
CA GLN A 238 30.41 -37.50 52.67
C GLN A 238 31.78 -38.06 52.25
N PRO A 239 32.87 -37.33 52.52
CA PRO A 239 34.20 -37.83 52.22
C PRO A 239 34.51 -39.05 53.07
N THR A 240 35.16 -40.05 52.47
CA THR A 240 35.70 -41.20 53.19
C THR A 240 37.16 -40.98 53.62
N LEU A 241 37.87 -40.07 52.94
CA LEU A 241 39.25 -39.75 53.25
C LEU A 241 39.37 -38.71 54.38
N PRO A 242 40.40 -38.79 55.23
CA PRO A 242 40.66 -37.76 56.24
C PRO A 242 41.24 -36.51 55.58
N TYR A 243 40.60 -35.36 55.79
CA TYR A 243 41.07 -34.07 55.27
C TYR A 243 41.56 -33.17 56.41
N THR A 244 42.56 -32.34 56.12
CA THR A 244 43.16 -31.43 57.12
C THR A 244 42.22 -30.30 57.54
N ALA A 245 41.34 -29.85 56.62
CA ALA A 245 40.39 -28.77 56.85
C ALA A 245 38.95 -29.25 56.61
N GLY A 246 38.21 -29.46 57.70
CA GLY A 246 36.80 -29.85 57.65
C GLY A 246 36.57 -31.11 56.82
N ASN A 247 35.67 -31.02 55.84
CA ASN A 247 35.36 -32.13 54.93
C ASN A 247 36.21 -32.13 53.65
N GLY A 248 37.25 -31.28 53.53
CA GLY A 248 38.12 -31.23 52.35
C GLY A 248 37.53 -30.52 51.12
N LYS A 249 36.32 -29.98 51.19
CA LYS A 249 35.62 -29.36 50.06
C LYS A 249 35.61 -27.83 50.16
N VAL A 250 35.77 -27.14 49.05
CA VAL A 250 35.46 -25.71 48.95
C VAL A 250 33.95 -25.52 49.01
N GLY A 251 33.46 -24.80 50.02
CA GLY A 251 32.05 -24.45 50.09
C GLY A 251 31.61 -23.59 48.89
N PRO A 252 30.47 -23.89 48.23
CA PRO A 252 30.04 -23.18 47.02
C PRO A 252 29.84 -21.67 47.21
N GLN A 253 29.50 -21.27 48.44
CA GLN A 253 29.40 -19.87 48.87
C GLN A 253 30.72 -19.08 48.72
N LYS A 254 31.88 -19.77 48.67
CA LYS A 254 33.20 -19.13 48.50
C LYS A 254 33.41 -18.59 47.10
N TYR A 255 32.86 -19.23 46.08
CA TYR A 255 32.89 -18.76 44.70
C TYR A 255 31.55 -18.19 44.23
N GLY A 256 30.61 -17.98 45.17
CA GLY A 256 29.34 -17.29 44.92
C GLY A 256 28.19 -18.17 44.43
N SER A 257 28.36 -19.50 44.46
CA SER A 257 27.32 -20.49 44.16
C SER A 257 26.58 -20.94 45.43
N ASN A 258 25.64 -21.89 45.29
CA ASN A 258 24.91 -22.50 46.40
C ASN A 258 25.15 -24.02 46.47
N ALA A 259 24.62 -24.69 47.50
CA ALA A 259 24.83 -26.11 47.74
C ALA A 259 24.31 -27.05 46.64
N PHE A 260 23.40 -26.58 45.79
CA PHE A 260 22.84 -27.35 44.67
C PHE A 260 23.72 -27.30 43.43
N TRP A 261 24.45 -26.20 43.26
CA TRP A 261 25.36 -25.95 42.13
C TRP A 261 26.82 -26.02 42.59
N ASP A 262 27.10 -27.02 43.43
CA ASP A 262 28.41 -27.30 43.98
C ASP A 262 29.29 -28.04 42.96
N LEU A 263 30.45 -27.46 42.64
CA LEU A 263 31.40 -28.00 41.68
C LEU A 263 32.29 -29.09 42.28
N GLY A 264 32.23 -29.30 43.60
CA GLY A 264 33.00 -30.32 44.32
C GLY A 264 34.50 -30.07 44.26
N LEU A 265 34.92 -28.83 44.48
CA LEU A 265 36.32 -28.43 44.39
C LEU A 265 37.07 -28.79 45.67
N CYS A 266 38.29 -29.27 45.54
CA CYS A 266 39.14 -29.62 46.68
C CYS A 266 39.64 -28.36 47.42
N HIS A 267 39.40 -28.31 48.73
CA HIS A 267 39.83 -27.19 49.58
C HIS A 267 41.34 -27.00 49.53
N ASP A 268 42.11 -28.07 49.70
CA ASP A 268 43.57 -27.98 49.74
C ASP A 268 44.12 -27.50 48.40
N HIS A 269 43.54 -27.96 47.28
CA HIS A 269 43.97 -27.55 45.94
C HIS A 269 43.68 -26.08 45.63
N PHE A 270 42.46 -25.60 45.89
CA PHE A 270 42.02 -24.26 45.46
C PHE A 270 42.17 -23.17 46.53
N HIS A 271 42.37 -23.51 47.81
CA HIS A 271 42.35 -22.54 48.91
C HIS A 271 43.62 -22.48 49.76
N THR A 272 44.41 -23.56 49.80
CA THR A 272 45.63 -23.62 50.62
C THR A 272 46.87 -23.64 49.73
N PRO A 273 48.04 -23.14 50.17
CA PRO A 273 49.28 -23.26 49.40
C PRO A 273 49.81 -24.70 49.32
N ASN A 274 49.22 -25.66 50.03
CA ASN A 274 49.69 -27.04 50.08
C ASN A 274 49.19 -27.87 48.88
N VAL A 275 50.00 -28.82 48.42
CA VAL A 275 49.53 -29.85 47.48
C VAL A 275 48.54 -30.76 48.21
N CYS A 276 47.46 -31.17 47.54
CA CYS A 276 46.49 -32.08 48.14
C CYS A 276 47.17 -33.41 48.49
N GLN A 277 47.08 -33.81 49.76
CA GLN A 277 47.72 -35.02 50.29
C GLN A 277 47.22 -36.30 49.60
N HIS A 278 45.99 -36.27 49.09
CA HIS A 278 45.36 -37.42 48.42
C HIS A 278 45.62 -37.45 46.92
N GLY A 279 46.19 -36.39 46.32
CA GLY A 279 46.56 -36.35 44.90
C GLY A 279 45.45 -36.82 43.96
N VAL A 280 45.73 -37.85 43.17
CA VAL A 280 44.75 -38.46 42.24
C VAL A 280 43.64 -39.25 42.93
N ALA A 281 43.84 -39.69 44.17
CA ALA A 281 42.83 -40.39 44.97
C ALA A 281 41.87 -39.42 45.68
N CYS A 282 42.06 -38.10 45.55
CA CYS A 282 41.18 -37.11 46.14
C CYS A 282 39.75 -37.26 45.63
N GLU A 283 38.80 -37.27 46.57
CA GLU A 283 37.37 -37.40 46.27
C GLU A 283 36.77 -36.13 45.64
N TYR A 284 37.50 -35.01 45.74
CA TYR A 284 37.16 -33.71 45.17
C TYR A 284 38.05 -33.36 43.97
N ARG A 285 37.56 -32.47 43.13
CA ARG A 285 38.22 -32.09 41.87
C ARG A 285 39.40 -31.17 42.10
N HIS A 286 40.42 -31.32 41.25
CA HIS A 286 41.65 -30.51 41.20
C HIS A 286 41.76 -29.66 39.92
N GLY A 287 40.69 -29.57 39.11
CA GLY A 287 40.73 -28.85 37.85
C GLY A 287 39.39 -28.25 37.49
N LEU A 288 39.44 -27.07 36.88
CA LEU A 288 38.29 -26.36 36.34
C LEU A 288 38.37 -26.33 34.81
N THR A 289 37.28 -26.69 34.14
CA THR A 289 37.17 -26.55 32.68
C THR A 289 37.03 -25.07 32.29
N TYR A 290 37.21 -24.76 31.00
CA TYR A 290 37.01 -23.40 30.49
C TYR A 290 35.58 -22.89 30.77
N GLU A 291 34.57 -23.74 30.58
CA GLU A 291 33.16 -23.43 30.85
C GLU A 291 32.90 -23.19 32.35
N GLU A 292 33.53 -23.97 33.23
CA GLU A 292 33.40 -23.79 34.68
C GLU A 292 34.06 -22.51 35.18
N ARG A 293 35.23 -22.17 34.62
CA ARG A 293 35.87 -20.89 34.91
C ARG A 293 35.02 -19.73 34.42
N ALA A 294 34.42 -19.83 33.23
CA ALA A 294 33.47 -18.84 32.74
C ALA A 294 32.28 -18.72 33.69
N TYR A 295 31.63 -19.83 34.04
CA TYR A 295 30.52 -19.89 35.00
C TYR A 295 30.88 -19.23 36.34
N ILE A 296 32.04 -19.57 36.92
CA ILE A 296 32.47 -18.99 38.20
C ILE A 296 32.60 -17.47 38.09
N ARG A 297 33.21 -16.93 37.03
CA ARG A 297 33.37 -15.45 36.86
C ARG A 297 32.04 -14.70 36.92
N PHE A 298 30.94 -15.32 36.52
CA PHE A 298 29.61 -14.68 36.57
C PHE A 298 28.99 -14.63 37.96
N LEU A 299 29.54 -15.38 38.91
CA LEU A 299 29.05 -15.38 40.28
C LEU A 299 29.62 -14.20 41.06
N THR A 300 28.85 -13.72 42.04
CA THR A 300 29.19 -12.55 42.87
C THR A 300 30.58 -12.57 43.52
N LYS A 301 31.17 -13.75 43.76
CA LYS A 301 32.52 -13.92 44.35
C LYS A 301 33.47 -14.64 43.41
N GLY A 302 33.10 -14.76 42.15
CA GLY A 302 33.76 -15.55 41.14
C GLY A 302 35.17 -15.12 40.82
N ASP A 303 35.30 -13.85 40.43
CA ASP A 303 36.60 -13.28 40.05
C ASP A 303 37.59 -13.27 41.22
N GLU A 304 37.12 -12.94 42.43
CA GLU A 304 37.95 -12.98 43.63
C GLU A 304 38.42 -14.40 43.96
N PHE A 305 37.51 -15.38 43.84
CA PHE A 305 37.83 -16.79 44.04
C PHE A 305 38.87 -17.28 43.02
N LEU A 306 38.64 -17.05 41.72
CA LEU A 306 39.52 -17.50 40.65
C LEU A 306 40.91 -16.87 40.76
N ARG A 307 40.97 -15.56 41.04
CA ARG A 307 42.25 -14.86 41.23
C ARG A 307 43.05 -15.48 42.38
N ARG A 308 42.41 -15.72 43.53
CA ARG A 308 43.07 -16.36 44.69
C ARG A 308 43.47 -17.80 44.39
N SER A 309 42.60 -18.57 43.74
CA SER A 309 42.90 -19.96 43.43
C SER A 309 44.04 -20.08 42.44
N ASP A 310 44.06 -19.23 41.40
CA ASP A 310 45.13 -19.22 40.41
C ASP A 310 46.46 -18.83 41.05
N GLU A 311 46.46 -17.83 41.93
CA GLU A 311 47.66 -17.44 42.69
C GLU A 311 48.20 -18.60 43.54
N VAL A 312 47.32 -19.31 44.23
CA VAL A 312 47.66 -20.49 45.03
C VAL A 312 48.20 -21.64 44.17
N ILE A 313 47.55 -21.93 43.04
CA ILE A 313 47.95 -22.98 42.11
C ILE A 313 49.32 -22.65 41.48
N MET A 314 49.53 -21.40 41.08
CA MET A 314 50.81 -20.94 40.50
C MET A 314 51.96 -21.04 41.49
N ARG A 315 51.73 -20.74 42.78
CA ARG A 315 52.76 -20.91 43.82
C ARG A 315 53.13 -22.38 44.01
N LYS A 316 52.19 -23.31 43.89
CA LYS A 316 52.45 -24.76 43.98
C LYS A 316 53.25 -25.27 42.80
N THR A 317 52.92 -24.83 41.60
CA THR A 317 53.65 -25.24 40.40
C THR A 317 55.05 -24.61 40.36
N ALA A 318 55.22 -23.38 40.86
CA ALA A 318 56.52 -22.72 40.97
C ALA A 318 57.40 -23.30 42.09
N GLY A 319 56.82 -23.71 43.23
CA GLY A 319 57.53 -24.32 44.36
C GLY A 319 57.87 -25.80 44.20
N GLY A 320 57.31 -26.47 43.18
CA GLY A 320 57.61 -27.88 42.85
C GLY A 320 58.75 -28.09 41.84
N ALA A 321 59.49 -27.03 41.50
CA ALA A 321 60.64 -27.05 40.59
C ALA A 321 62.00 -26.85 41.30
N ALA A 322 62.08 -27.17 42.59
CA ALA A 322 63.31 -27.16 43.38
C ALA A 322 63.62 -28.56 43.91
#